data_AF-A0A2D4LL06-F1
#
_entry.id   AF-A0A2D4LL06-F1
#
_cell.length_a   1.000
_cell.length_b   1.000
_cell.length_c   1.000
_cell.angle_alpha   90.00
_cell.angle_beta   90.00
_cell.angle_gamma   90.00
#
_symmetry.space_group_name_H-M   'P 1'
#
loop_
_entity.id
_entity.type
_entity.pdbx_description
1 polymer ?
#
loop_
_entity_poly.entity_id
_entity_poly.type
_entity_poly.pdbx_seq_one_letter_code
_entity_poly.pdbx_strand_id
1 'polypeptide(L)'
;MDDILILSSLLQQARSNTTNTLQVLQAHGFFINTKKSHLSPSTRLLHLGSIIDTLENKVFLSPDRAHSISKLINSIRSLRKAPLRDLCMHRNCPVGPLSFQIPSMVPPAIPEV
;
A
#
# COMPACT_ATOMS: atom_id res chain seq x y z
N MET A 1 12.69 -4.90 7.43
CA MET A 1 11.71 -3.82 7.24
C MET A 1 12.47 -2.57 7.53
N ASP A 2 12.64 -1.71 6.53
CA ASP A 2 13.71 -0.70 6.56
C ASP A 2 13.15 0.72 6.35
N ASP A 3 11.83 0.86 6.15
CA ASP A 3 11.15 2.15 5.98
C ASP A 3 10.69 2.70 7.34
N ILE A 4 11.13 3.91 7.67
CA ILE A 4 10.77 4.62 8.91
C ILE A 4 9.97 5.86 8.54
N LEU A 5 8.83 6.07 9.23
CA LEU A 5 8.03 7.28 9.14
C LEU A 5 8.17 8.10 10.42
N ILE A 6 8.43 9.40 10.26
CA ILE A 6 8.50 10.36 11.37
C ILE A 6 7.33 11.32 11.22
N LEU A 7 6.40 11.26 12.17
CA LEU A 7 5.24 12.13 12.22
C LEU A 7 5.41 13.17 13.35
N SER A 8 5.04 14.41 13.08
CA SER A 8 5.04 15.48 14.09
C SER A 8 3.99 16.52 13.74
N SER A 9 3.40 17.17 14.75
CA SER A 9 2.36 18.19 14.56
C SER A 9 2.91 19.54 14.12
N LEU A 10 4.20 19.81 14.38
CA LEU A 10 4.87 21.07 14.07
C LEU A 10 6.06 20.86 13.14
N LEU A 11 6.27 21.80 12.21
CA LEU A 11 7.38 21.76 11.25
C LEU A 11 8.75 21.70 11.95
N GLN A 12 8.95 22.48 13.00
CA GLN A 12 10.22 22.51 13.73
C GLN A 12 10.49 21.19 14.46
N GLN A 13 9.45 20.59 15.06
CA GLN A 13 9.57 19.27 15.68
C GLN A 13 9.87 18.20 14.64
N ALA A 14 9.21 18.23 13.47
CA ALA A 14 9.49 17.30 12.38
C ALA A 14 10.97 17.37 11.96
N ARG A 15 11.53 18.58 11.81
CA ARG A 15 12.95 18.77 11.46
C ARG A 15 13.89 18.25 12.56
N SER A 16 13.60 18.57 13.81
CA SER A 16 14.39 18.11 14.95
C SER A 16 14.37 16.58 15.07
N ASN A 17 13.18 15.98 15.00
CA ASN A 17 12.98 14.54 15.07
C ASN A 17 13.67 13.81 13.92
N THR A 18 13.59 14.33 12.70
CA THR A 18 14.34 13.81 11.55
C THR A 18 15.84 13.85 11.82
N THR A 19 16.37 14.98 12.28
CA THR A 19 17.81 15.13 12.54
C THR A 19 18.30 14.15 13.61
N ASN A 20 17.59 14.07 14.74
CA ASN A 20 17.91 13.16 15.83
C ASN A 20 17.86 11.69 15.38
N THR A 21 16.84 11.33 14.61
CA THR A 21 16.70 9.96 14.09
C THR A 21 17.85 9.60 13.15
N LEU A 22 18.25 10.52 12.25
CA LEU A 22 19.40 10.31 11.37
C LEU A 22 20.68 10.10 12.17
N GLN A 23 20.93 10.93 13.19
CA GLN A 23 22.11 10.81 14.05
C GLN A 23 22.14 9.48 14.80
N VAL A 24 21.03 9.06 15.39
CA VAL A 24 20.93 7.79 16.11
C VAL A 24 21.18 6.61 15.18
N LEU A 25 20.57 6.60 13.99
CA LEU A 25 20.77 5.55 13.00
C LEU A 25 22.22 5.47 12.53
N GLN A 26 22.84 6.62 12.23
CA GLN A 26 24.25 6.68 11.82
C GLN A 26 25.18 6.22 12.94
N ALA A 27 24.92 6.61 14.18
CA ALA A 27 25.71 6.19 15.34
C ALA A 27 25.66 4.66 15.57
N HIS A 28 24.57 4.01 15.18
CA HIS A 28 24.43 2.55 15.22
C HIS A 28 24.93 1.84 13.95
N GLY A 29 25.59 2.56 13.03
CA GLY A 29 26.16 2.00 11.81
C GLY A 29 25.17 1.76 10.68
N PHE A 30 23.95 2.30 10.75
CA PHE A 30 23.01 2.23 9.64
C PHE A 30 23.38 3.22 8.53
N PHE A 31 23.37 2.73 7.30
CA PHE A 31 23.56 3.57 6.11
C PHE A 31 22.21 4.08 5.58
N ILE A 32 22.03 5.39 5.59
CA ILE A 32 20.78 6.03 5.13
C ILE A 32 20.88 6.31 3.64
N ASN A 33 19.90 5.82 2.88
CA ASN A 33 19.82 6.09 1.45
C ASN A 33 19.14 7.43 1.17
N THR A 34 19.92 8.52 1.17
CA THR A 34 19.41 9.89 0.95
C THR A 34 18.73 10.11 -0.41
N LYS A 35 18.98 9.26 -1.42
CA LYS A 35 18.29 9.33 -2.71
C LYS A 35 16.86 8.77 -2.65
N LYS A 36 16.61 7.81 -1.76
CA LYS A 36 15.29 7.20 -1.55
C LYS A 36 14.53 7.82 -0.39
N SER A 37 15.24 8.33 0.62
CA SER A 37 14.66 8.92 1.82
C SER A 37 14.08 10.30 1.56
N HIS A 38 12.90 10.57 2.11
CA HIS A 38 12.27 11.88 2.10
C HIS A 38 12.58 12.60 3.43
N LEU A 39 13.61 13.46 3.45
CA LEU A 39 14.13 14.08 4.68
C LEU A 39 13.55 15.47 4.98
N SER A 40 12.84 16.06 4.03
CA SER A 40 12.05 17.28 4.25
C SER A 40 10.67 16.94 4.82
N PRO A 41 10.16 17.67 5.82
CA PRO A 41 8.77 17.48 6.25
C PRO A 41 7.81 17.74 5.09
N SER A 42 6.84 16.85 4.91
CA SER A 42 5.77 16.95 3.91
C SER A 42 4.45 16.51 4.53
N THR A 43 3.35 17.11 4.09
CA THR A 43 2.00 16.70 4.47
C THR A 43 1.46 15.57 3.60
N ARG A 44 2.12 15.28 2.47
CA ARG A 44 1.73 14.22 1.54
C ARG A 44 2.93 13.34 1.20
N LEU A 45 2.83 12.05 1.48
CA LEU A 45 3.94 11.10 1.32
C LEU A 45 3.46 9.74 0.83
N LEU A 46 4.16 9.18 -0.17
CA LEU A 46 3.96 7.80 -0.62
C LEU A 46 4.73 6.85 0.31
N HIS A 47 4.02 5.92 0.94
CA HIS A 47 4.59 4.89 1.81
C HIS A 47 3.88 3.55 1.59
N LEU A 48 4.64 2.50 1.29
CA LEU A 48 4.15 1.12 1.09
C LEU A 48 2.98 0.98 0.08
N GLY A 49 2.97 1.81 -0.97
CA GLY A 49 1.91 1.80 -2.00
C GLY A 49 0.64 2.56 -1.62
N SER A 50 0.68 3.31 -0.51
CA SER A 50 -0.37 4.22 -0.07
C SER A 50 0.15 5.64 0.02
N ILE A 51 -0.71 6.62 -0.26
CA ILE A 51 -0.42 8.04 -0.08
C ILE A 51 -1.04 8.47 1.23
N ILE A 52 -0.21 8.88 2.18
CA ILE A 52 -0.64 9.48 3.44
C ILE A 52 -0.80 10.97 3.20
N ASP A 53 -1.96 11.52 3.52
CA ASP A 53 -2.25 12.96 3.49
C ASP A 53 -2.66 13.43 4.88
N THR A 54 -1.79 14.22 5.51
CA THR A 54 -2.00 14.72 6.87
C THR A 54 -2.87 15.97 6.91
N LEU A 55 -3.13 16.65 5.78
CA LEU A 55 -4.07 17.78 5.74
C LEU A 55 -5.50 17.27 5.77
N GLU A 56 -5.79 16.22 5.00
CA GLU A 56 -7.10 15.57 5.01
C GLU A 56 -7.25 14.52 6.13
N ASN A 57 -6.14 14.16 6.79
CA ASN A 57 -6.05 13.05 7.74
C ASN A 57 -6.57 11.74 7.13
N LYS A 58 -6.14 11.44 5.90
CA LYS A 58 -6.59 10.29 5.12
C LYS A 58 -5.41 9.54 4.52
N VAL A 59 -5.64 8.26 4.26
CA VAL A 59 -4.70 7.39 3.55
C VAL A 59 -5.38 6.90 2.28
N PHE A 60 -4.78 7.21 1.14
CA PHE A 60 -5.25 6.81 -0.18
C PHE A 60 -4.40 5.67 -0.71
N LEU A 61 -4.96 4.87 -1.62
CA LEU A 61 -4.15 3.94 -2.40
C LEU A 61 -3.39 4.73 -3.49
N SER A 62 -2.11 4.42 -3.72
CA SER A 62 -1.40 5.06 -4.83
C SER A 62 -1.98 4.64 -6.18
N PRO A 63 -1.98 5.53 -7.19
CA PRO A 63 -2.53 5.22 -8.51
C PRO A 63 -1.82 4.02 -9.15
N ASP A 64 -0.50 3.90 -8.97
CA ASP A 64 0.27 2.74 -9.46
C ASP A 64 -0.16 1.44 -8.79
N ARG A 65 -0.46 1.49 -7.49
CA ARG A 65 -0.92 0.32 -6.75
C ARG A 65 -2.34 -0.06 -7.15
N ALA A 66 -3.22 0.93 -7.34
CA ALA A 66 -4.55 0.73 -7.88
C ALA A 66 -4.49 0.09 -9.27
N HIS A 67 -3.65 0.61 -10.16
CA HIS A 67 -3.46 0.05 -11.51
C HIS A 67 -2.92 -1.39 -11.47
N SER A 68 -1.94 -1.67 -10.61
CA SER A 68 -1.39 -3.02 -10.44
C SER A 68 -2.45 -4.01 -9.97
N ILE A 69 -3.29 -3.61 -9.02
CA ILE A 69 -4.41 -4.43 -8.54
C ILE A 69 -5.45 -4.62 -9.65
N SER A 70 -5.83 -3.58 -10.38
CA SER A 70 -6.77 -3.68 -11.50
C SER A 70 -6.26 -4.61 -12.60
N LYS A 71 -4.96 -4.54 -12.94
CA LYS A 71 -4.33 -5.45 -13.90
C LYS A 71 -4.37 -6.91 -13.42
N LEU A 72 -4.11 -7.14 -12.13
CA LEU A 72 -4.22 -8.48 -11.54
C LEU A 72 -5.66 -9.00 -11.61
N ILE A 73 -6.64 -8.19 -11.21
CA ILE A 73 -8.06 -8.55 -11.28
C ILE A 73 -8.46 -8.91 -12.71
N ASN A 74 -8.06 -8.12 -13.70
CA ASN A 74 -8.37 -8.39 -15.11
C ASN A 74 -7.71 -9.69 -15.61
N SER A 75 -6.48 -9.97 -15.16
CA SER A 75 -5.75 -11.20 -15.51
C SER A 75 -6.39 -12.44 -14.88
N ILE A 76 -6.86 -12.34 -13.63
CA ILE A 76 -7.57 -13.42 -12.96
C ILE A 76 -8.94 -13.63 -13.59
N ARG A 77 -9.64 -12.55 -13.96
CA ARG A 77 -10.97 -12.65 -14.56
C ARG A 77 -10.95 -13.30 -15.94
N SER A 78 -9.87 -13.13 -16.72
CA SER A 78 -9.70 -13.83 -18.00
C SER A 78 -9.36 -15.31 -17.79
N LEU A 79 -8.72 -15.66 -16.68
CA LEU A 79 -8.48 -17.03 -16.23
C LEU A 79 -9.73 -17.54 -15.50
N ARG A 80 -10.73 -18.09 -16.23
CA ARG A 80 -11.95 -18.70 -15.63
C ARG A 80 -11.68 -19.71 -14.49
N LYS A 81 -10.43 -20.16 -14.32
CA LYS A 81 -9.87 -20.79 -13.12
C LYS A 81 -8.48 -20.18 -12.85
N ALA A 82 -8.29 -19.52 -11.71
CA ALA A 82 -6.98 -19.11 -11.22
C ALA A 82 -6.58 -19.98 -10.02
N PRO A 83 -5.32 -20.47 -9.94
CA PRO A 83 -4.87 -21.22 -8.78
C PRO A 83 -4.89 -20.30 -7.55
N LEU A 84 -5.39 -20.82 -6.41
CA LEU A 84 -5.53 -20.07 -5.15
C LEU A 84 -4.23 -19.36 -4.71
N ARG A 85 -3.07 -19.88 -5.12
CA ARG A 85 -1.76 -19.25 -4.93
C ARG A 85 -1.71 -17.80 -5.44
N ASP A 86 -2.28 -17.52 -6.61
CA ASP A 86 -2.24 -16.19 -7.23
C ASP A 86 -3.17 -15.19 -6.55
N LEU A 87 -4.19 -15.70 -5.84
CA LEU A 87 -5.09 -14.92 -4.99
C LEU A 87 -4.51 -14.67 -3.58
N CYS A 88 -3.66 -15.59 -3.10
CA CYS A 88 -3.17 -15.59 -1.73
C CYS A 88 -1.87 -14.79 -1.53
N MET A 89 -1.09 -14.53 -2.59
CA MET A 89 0.18 -13.79 -2.47
C MET A 89 0.04 -12.34 -1.94
N HIS A 90 -1.18 -11.80 -1.87
CA HIS A 90 -1.44 -10.45 -1.36
C HIS A 90 -1.98 -10.38 0.07
N ARG A 91 -2.24 -11.51 0.73
CA ARG A 91 -2.63 -11.54 2.15
C ARG A 91 -1.99 -12.72 2.85
N ASN A 92 -1.40 -12.42 3.99
CA ASN A 92 -0.97 -13.39 5.00
C ASN A 92 -2.20 -14.18 5.48
N CYS A 93 -2.63 -15.18 4.71
CA CYS A 93 -3.81 -16.00 4.97
C CYS A 93 -3.39 -17.42 5.35
N PRO A 94 -3.81 -17.92 6.53
CA PRO A 94 -3.56 -19.30 6.92
C PRO A 94 -4.41 -20.22 6.04
N VAL A 95 -3.76 -21.16 5.36
CA VAL A 95 -4.39 -22.16 4.49
C VAL A 95 -5.20 -23.15 5.32
N GLY A 96 -6.53 -23.00 5.30
CA GLY A 96 -7.48 -24.05 5.60
C GLY A 96 -8.27 -24.42 4.34
N PRO A 97 -8.66 -25.69 4.14
CA PRO A 97 -9.31 -26.13 2.91
C PRO A 97 -10.77 -25.68 2.93
N LEU A 98 -11.09 -24.59 2.26
CA LEU A 98 -12.47 -24.22 1.95
C LEU A 98 -12.61 -24.02 0.45
N SER A 99 -13.28 -24.98 -0.17
CA SER A 99 -13.77 -24.94 -1.54
C SER A 99 -14.76 -23.79 -1.72
N PHE A 100 -14.34 -22.73 -2.40
CA PHE A 100 -15.22 -21.63 -2.81
C PHE A 100 -15.78 -21.90 -4.20
N GLN A 101 -17.09 -22.16 -4.28
CA GLN A 101 -17.86 -22.13 -5.51
C GLN A 101 -18.21 -20.66 -5.82
N ILE A 102 -17.82 -20.14 -6.98
CA ILE A 102 -18.22 -18.79 -7.40
C ILE A 102 -19.70 -18.84 -7.86
N PRO A 103 -20.61 -18.00 -7.34
CA PRO A 103 -21.98 -17.94 -7.84
C PRO A 103 -22.02 -17.36 -9.26
N SER A 104 -22.75 -18.01 -10.15
CA SER A 104 -23.10 -17.46 -11.46
C SER A 104 -23.94 -16.19 -11.27
N MET A 105 -23.40 -15.04 -11.70
CA MET A 105 -24.21 -13.84 -11.87
C MET A 105 -24.93 -13.90 -13.22
N VAL A 106 -26.24 -14.12 -13.17
CA VAL A 106 -27.15 -13.90 -14.30
C VAL A 106 -27.37 -12.39 -14.44
N PRO A 107 -27.18 -11.78 -15.62
CA PRO A 107 -27.46 -10.37 -15.82
C PRO A 107 -28.97 -10.07 -15.74
N PRO A 108 -29.38 -8.90 -15.21
CA PRO A 108 -30.79 -8.55 -15.10
C PRO A 108 -31.42 -8.34 -16.48
N ALA A 109 -32.65 -8.84 -16.64
CA ALA A 109 -33.46 -8.68 -17.84
C ALA A 109 -33.81 -7.19 -18.04
N ILE A 110 -33.60 -6.71 -19.26
CA ILE A 110 -34.03 -5.38 -19.70
C ILE A 110 -35.54 -5.46 -19.98
N PRO A 111 -36.38 -4.58 -19.43
CA PRO A 111 -37.79 -4.53 -19.80
C PRO A 111 -37.95 -3.85 -21.17
N GLU A 112 -38.60 -4.54 -22.10
CA GLU A 112 -39.11 -3.93 -23.34
C GLU A 112 -40.26 -2.97 -23.02
N VAL A 113 -40.15 -1.73 -23.51
CA VAL A 113 -41.27 -0.82 -23.81
C VAL A 113 -40.95 -0.12 -25.12
#